data_AF-X1M5U5-F1
#
_entry.id   AF-X1M5U5-F1
#
_cell.length_a   1.000
_cell.length_b   1.000
_cell.length_c   1.000
_cell.angle_alpha   90.00
_cell.angle_beta   90.00
_cell.angle_gamma   90.00
#
_symmetry.space_group_name_H-M   'P 1'
#
loop_
_entity.id
_entity.type
_entity.pdbx_description
1 polymer ?
#
loop_
_entity_poly.entity_id
_entity_poly.type
_entity_poly.pdbx_seq_one_letter_code
_entity_poly.pdbx_strand_id
1 'polypeptide(L)'
;TNTYIEPGTVSFEDMIADIKEGIYAKNWYGGTTSMEMFTFSAGEAYMIRNGKLAEALRPVVLTGNVFTTLKNIVAIGNDLEMNQGGGCGKGEQVPLPVSNGSPHIRIRRCLVGGK
;
A
#
# COMPACT_ATOMS: atom_id res chain seq x y z
N THR A 1 -2.74 -13.37 14.78
CA THR A 1 -4.04 -12.75 14.41
C THR A 1 -3.89 -12.08 13.07
N ASN A 2 -5.00 -11.64 12.46
CA ASN A 2 -5.01 -11.13 11.08
C ASN A 2 -5.63 -9.73 11.05
N THR A 3 -4.96 -8.78 10.41
CA THR A 3 -5.44 -7.39 10.24
C THR A 3 -5.65 -7.10 8.77
N TYR A 4 -6.85 -6.70 8.35
CA TYR A 4 -7.13 -6.43 6.95
C TYR A 4 -8.10 -5.26 6.76
N ILE A 5 -8.13 -4.73 5.53
CA ILE A 5 -9.14 -3.76 5.08
C ILE A 5 -10.23 -4.54 4.33
N GLU A 6 -11.50 -4.31 4.69
CA GLU A 6 -12.63 -4.95 4.02
C GLU A 6 -12.73 -4.52 2.55
N PRO A 7 -13.16 -5.41 1.63
CA PRO A 7 -13.32 -5.08 0.24
C PRO A 7 -14.42 -4.03 0.04
N GLY A 8 -14.14 -3.06 -0.83
CA GLY A 8 -15.14 -2.15 -1.38
C GLY A 8 -15.81 -2.77 -2.60
N THR A 9 -16.20 -1.92 -3.54
CA THR A 9 -16.97 -2.32 -4.73
C THR A 9 -16.31 -1.94 -6.06
N VAL A 10 -15.20 -1.21 -6.04
CA VAL A 10 -14.58 -0.63 -7.23
C VAL A 10 -13.59 -1.63 -7.84
N SER A 11 -13.58 -1.78 -9.18
CA SER A 11 -12.57 -2.60 -9.86
C SER A 11 -11.21 -1.89 -9.89
N PHE A 12 -10.11 -2.64 -10.00
CA PHE A 12 -8.77 -2.06 -10.14
C PHE A 12 -8.68 -1.13 -11.36
N GLU A 13 -9.29 -1.53 -12.48
CA GLU A 13 -9.33 -0.78 -13.73
C GLU A 13 -10.01 0.58 -13.52
N ASP A 14 -11.18 0.60 -12.86
CA ASP A 14 -11.90 1.84 -12.56
C ASP A 14 -11.12 2.73 -11.58
N MET A 15 -10.42 2.12 -10.61
CA MET A 15 -9.62 2.87 -9.63
C MET A 15 -8.49 3.67 -10.30
N ILE A 16 -7.87 3.13 -11.35
CA ILE A 16 -6.75 3.80 -12.02
C ILE A 16 -7.18 4.66 -13.20
N ALA A 17 -8.37 4.44 -13.79
CA ALA A 17 -8.78 5.00 -15.08
C ALA A 17 -8.61 6.53 -15.25
N ASP A 18 -8.84 7.32 -14.18
CA ASP A 18 -8.74 8.79 -14.19
C ASP A 18 -7.37 9.32 -13.72
N ILE A 19 -6.43 8.44 -13.37
CA ILE A 19 -5.08 8.82 -12.92
C ILE A 19 -4.26 9.22 -14.15
N LYS A 20 -4.04 10.53 -14.33
CA LYS A 20 -3.15 11.07 -15.37
C LYS A 20 -1.70 10.62 -15.17
N GLU A 21 -1.19 10.77 -13.95
CA GLU A 21 0.13 10.31 -13.54
C GLU A 21 0.09 9.88 -12.07
N GLY A 22 0.67 8.73 -11.77
CA GLY A 22 0.71 8.17 -10.41
C GLY A 22 1.65 6.98 -10.32
N ILE A 23 1.69 6.35 -9.14
CA ILE A 23 2.50 5.16 -8.88
C ILE A 23 1.58 4.05 -8.41
N TYR A 24 1.73 2.87 -9.01
CA TYR A 24 1.17 1.63 -8.52
C TYR A 24 2.25 0.90 -7.74
N ALA A 25 2.10 0.81 -6.42
CA ALA A 25 2.96 0.04 -5.54
C ALA A 25 2.30 -1.32 -5.25
N LYS A 26 3.01 -2.41 -5.53
CA LYS A 26 2.52 -3.77 -5.38
C LYS A 26 3.49 -4.57 -4.52
N ASN A 27 2.93 -5.46 -3.70
CA ASN A 27 3.70 -6.30 -2.77
C ASN A 27 4.53 -5.46 -1.78
N TRP A 28 5.19 -6.11 -0.82
CA TRP A 28 5.91 -5.40 0.23
C TRP A 28 7.06 -6.21 0.82
N TYR A 29 8.14 -5.52 1.18
CA TYR A 29 9.26 -6.11 1.92
C TYR A 29 9.13 -5.92 3.43
N GLY A 30 8.51 -4.82 3.85
CA GLY A 30 8.33 -4.48 5.25
C GLY A 30 8.02 -3.02 5.45
N GLY A 31 7.86 -2.64 6.71
CA GLY A 31 7.65 -1.27 7.12
C GLY A 31 7.88 -1.11 8.62
N THR A 32 7.94 0.13 9.07
CA THR A 32 7.98 0.46 10.50
C THR A 32 7.06 1.63 10.79
N THR A 33 6.61 1.71 12.03
CA THR A 33 5.82 2.83 12.54
C THR A 33 6.52 3.44 13.74
N SER A 34 6.59 4.76 13.79
CA SER A 34 7.06 5.51 14.95
C SER A 34 6.06 6.60 15.26
N MET A 35 5.36 6.46 16.40
CA MET A 35 4.21 7.29 16.76
C MET A 35 3.17 7.31 15.63
N GLU A 36 2.93 8.47 15.02
CA GLU A 36 1.99 8.63 13.91
C GLU A 36 2.65 8.49 12.54
N MET A 37 3.97 8.31 12.47
CA MET A 37 4.70 8.20 11.21
C MET A 37 4.86 6.74 10.80
N PHE A 38 4.82 6.47 9.49
CA PHE A 38 5.14 5.15 8.95
C PHE A 38 6.15 5.24 7.81
N THR A 39 6.85 4.14 7.58
CA THR A 39 7.53 3.83 6.32
C THR A 39 7.10 2.45 5.84
N PHE A 40 7.03 2.28 4.53
CA PHE A 40 6.64 1.03 3.87
C PHE A 40 7.45 0.89 2.58
N SER A 41 8.10 -0.25 2.38
CA SER A 41 8.88 -0.53 1.17
C SER A 41 8.09 -1.44 0.24
N ALA A 42 7.75 -0.95 -0.94
CA ALA A 42 7.08 -1.71 -1.98
C ALA A 42 7.97 -2.85 -2.50
N GLY A 43 7.38 -3.98 -2.84
CA GLY A 43 8.09 -5.08 -3.51
C GLY A 43 8.38 -4.76 -4.98
N GLU A 44 7.35 -4.22 -5.64
CA GLU A 44 7.32 -3.82 -7.03
C GLU A 44 6.66 -2.44 -7.13
N ALA A 45 7.06 -1.66 -8.12
CA ALA A 45 6.46 -0.36 -8.38
C ALA A 45 6.37 -0.12 -9.88
N TYR A 46 5.29 0.53 -10.33
CA TYR A 46 5.05 0.88 -11.72
C TYR A 46 4.52 2.30 -11.83
N MET A 47 4.82 2.97 -12.92
CA MET A 47 4.11 4.20 -13.26
C MET A 47 2.68 3.89 -13.70
N ILE A 48 1.75 4.75 -13.30
CA ILE A 48 0.43 4.87 -13.91
C ILE A 48 0.47 6.09 -14.82
N ARG A 49 0.14 5.91 -16.10
CA ARG A 49 0.04 6.99 -17.09
C ARG A 49 -1.28 6.90 -17.81
N ASN A 50 -2.09 7.97 -17.72
CA ASN A 50 -3.41 8.06 -18.35
C ASN A 50 -4.28 6.81 -18.13
N GLY A 51 -4.38 6.38 -16.88
CA GLY A 51 -5.19 5.24 -16.46
C GLY A 51 -4.67 3.86 -16.84
N LYS A 52 -3.38 3.74 -17.21
CA LYS A 52 -2.76 2.45 -17.54
C LYS A 52 -1.46 2.26 -16.79
N LEU A 53 -1.16 1.01 -16.43
CA LEU A 53 0.19 0.64 -15.99
C LEU A 53 1.17 0.84 -17.14
N ALA A 54 2.30 1.46 -16.83
CA ALA A 54 3.33 1.81 -17.78
C ALA A 54 4.66 1.15 -17.36
N GLU A 55 5.76 1.91 -17.34
CA GLU A 55 7.07 1.39 -17.02
C GLU A 55 7.20 0.94 -15.57
N ALA A 56 8.01 -0.11 -15.34
CA ALA A 56 8.44 -0.50 -14.01
C ALA A 56 9.39 0.56 -13.43
N LEU A 57 9.23 0.81 -12.14
CA LEU A 57 10.08 1.67 -11.35
C LEU A 57 11.02 0.82 -10.48
N ARG A 58 12.07 1.47 -9.97
CA ARG A 58 12.76 0.93 -8.81
C ARG A 58 11.78 0.86 -7.63
N PRO A 59 11.91 -0.15 -6.73
CA PRO A 59 11.11 -0.23 -5.53
C PRO A 59 11.09 1.10 -4.77
N VAL A 60 9.89 1.57 -4.45
CA VAL A 60 9.66 2.85 -3.78
C VAL A 60 9.39 2.65 -2.30
N VAL A 61 9.67 3.67 -1.50
CA VAL A 61 9.31 3.74 -0.08
C VAL A 61 8.17 4.74 0.10
N LEU A 62 7.05 4.29 0.64
CA LEU A 62 5.97 5.18 1.05
C LEU A 62 6.22 5.62 2.48
N THR A 63 6.01 6.90 2.79
CA THR A 63 6.13 7.41 4.16
C THR A 63 5.14 8.54 4.41
N GLY A 64 4.87 8.85 5.68
CA GLY A 64 4.04 9.98 6.07
C GLY A 64 3.37 9.75 7.41
N ASN A 65 2.44 10.64 7.75
CA ASN A 65 1.57 10.48 8.91
C ASN A 65 0.43 9.50 8.57
N VAL A 66 0.28 8.44 9.38
CA VAL A 66 -0.66 7.34 9.16
C VAL A 66 -2.10 7.84 9.07
N PHE A 67 -2.52 8.74 9.97
CA PHE A 67 -3.90 9.22 10.00
C PHE A 67 -4.20 10.13 8.81
N THR A 68 -3.25 10.96 8.41
CA THR A 68 -3.37 11.77 7.20
C THR A 68 -3.47 10.88 5.94
N THR A 69 -2.63 9.84 5.85
CA THR A 69 -2.64 8.90 4.73
C THR A 69 -3.97 8.13 4.65
N LEU A 70 -4.48 7.63 5.77
CA LEU A 70 -5.78 6.94 5.81
C LEU A 70 -6.93 7.86 5.41
N LYS A 71 -6.92 9.13 5.84
CA LYS A 71 -7.92 10.14 5.43
C LYS A 71 -7.88 10.46 3.94
N ASN A 72 -6.75 10.18 3.26
CA ASN A 72 -6.59 10.42 1.84
C ASN A 72 -6.95 9.20 0.96
N ILE A 73 -7.44 8.10 1.55
CA ILE A 73 -8.01 6.99 0.79
C ILE A 73 -9.28 7.49 0.08
N VAL A 74 -9.34 7.32 -1.24
CA VAL A 74 -10.46 7.78 -2.07
C VAL A 74 -11.22 6.65 -2.77
N ALA A 75 -10.64 5.44 -2.82
CA ALA A 75 -11.32 4.26 -3.31
C ALA A 75 -10.70 3.00 -2.69
N ILE A 76 -11.53 1.98 -2.48
CA ILE A 76 -11.19 0.66 -1.99
C ILE A 76 -11.71 -0.35 -3.00
N GLY A 77 -10.82 -1.24 -3.45
CA GLY A 77 -11.07 -2.26 -4.45
C GLY A 77 -11.96 -3.39 -3.95
N ASN A 78 -12.45 -4.21 -4.87
CA ASN A 78 -13.27 -5.40 -4.58
C ASN A 78 -12.46 -6.71 -4.56
N ASP A 79 -11.13 -6.62 -4.61
CA ASP A 79 -10.20 -7.71 -4.86
C ASP A 79 -9.30 -7.97 -3.65
N LEU A 80 -9.92 -8.29 -2.52
CA LEU A 80 -9.20 -8.61 -1.28
C LEU A 80 -8.25 -9.80 -1.48
N GLU A 81 -6.96 -9.55 -1.26
CA GLU A 81 -5.96 -10.59 -1.09
C GLU A 81 -5.39 -10.58 0.33
N MET A 82 -5.13 -11.78 0.85
CA MET A 82 -4.52 -12.00 2.16
C MET A 82 -3.09 -12.49 2.00
N ASN A 83 -2.16 -11.83 2.67
CA ASN A 83 -0.80 -12.31 2.84
C ASN A 83 -0.72 -13.13 4.14
N GLN A 84 -0.49 -14.43 3.99
CA GLN A 84 -0.38 -15.37 5.11
C GLN A 84 1.07 -15.61 5.60
N GLY A 85 2.00 -14.71 5.29
CA GLY A 85 3.42 -14.85 5.64
C GLY A 85 4.06 -13.55 6.12
N GLY A 86 4.47 -13.50 7.38
CA GLY A 86 5.17 -12.35 7.93
C GLY A 86 5.50 -12.50 9.41
N GLY A 87 6.35 -11.62 9.90
CA GLY A 87 6.69 -11.50 11.32
C GLY A 87 6.44 -10.08 11.80
N CYS A 88 5.70 -9.92 12.88
CA CYS A 88 5.59 -8.62 13.57
C CYS A 88 6.53 -8.59 14.77
N GLY A 89 7.22 -7.46 14.93
CA GLY A 89 8.07 -7.19 16.09
C GLY A 89 7.51 -6.05 16.94
N LYS A 90 7.52 -6.20 18.27
CA LYS A 90 7.21 -5.12 19.22
C LYS A 90 8.03 -5.27 20.49
N GLY A 91 8.90 -4.30 20.78
CA GLY A 91 9.89 -4.43 21.85
C GLY A 91 10.77 -5.66 21.60
N GLU A 92 10.98 -6.48 22.62
CA GLU A 92 11.80 -7.71 22.54
C GLU A 92 11.07 -8.92 21.92
N GLN A 93 9.79 -8.79 21.52
CA GLN A 93 9.03 -9.89 20.92
C GLN A 93 9.13 -9.84 19.40
N VAL A 94 9.92 -10.72 18.78
CA VAL A 94 10.07 -10.81 17.32
C VAL A 94 10.59 -12.20 16.87
N PRO A 95 10.09 -12.80 15.77
CA PRO A 95 8.86 -12.45 15.04
C PRO A 95 7.63 -13.18 15.59
N LEU A 96 6.56 -12.46 15.88
CA LEU A 96 5.25 -13.08 16.14
C LEU A 96 4.51 -13.35 14.84
N PRO A 97 3.85 -14.51 14.68
CA PRO A 97 3.10 -14.85 13.48
C PRO A 97 1.84 -13.99 13.37
N VAL A 98 1.80 -13.16 12.34
CA VAL A 98 0.64 -12.34 11.99
C VAL A 98 0.43 -12.38 10.48
N SER A 99 -0.78 -12.06 10.06
CA SER A 99 -1.12 -11.91 8.64
C SER A 99 -1.75 -10.55 8.40
N ASN A 100 -1.61 -10.05 7.17
CA ASN A 100 -2.28 -8.84 6.74
C ASN A 100 -3.01 -9.07 5.40
N GLY A 101 -3.92 -8.17 5.06
CA GLY A 101 -4.60 -8.21 3.79
C GLY A 101 -5.23 -6.89 3.44
N SER A 102 -5.43 -6.67 2.16
CA SER A 102 -6.11 -5.48 1.65
C SER A 102 -6.54 -5.77 0.22
N PRO A 103 -7.71 -5.26 -0.22
CA PRO A 103 -7.92 -5.03 -1.64
C PRO A 103 -6.97 -3.93 -2.13
N HIS A 104 -7.04 -3.61 -3.42
CA HIS A 104 -6.40 -2.38 -3.89
C HIS A 104 -6.93 -1.16 -3.12
N ILE A 105 -6.03 -0.24 -2.78
CA ILE A 105 -6.38 1.04 -2.16
C ILE A 105 -5.82 2.17 -3.00
N ARG A 106 -6.65 3.18 -3.26
CA ARG A 106 -6.21 4.40 -3.94
C ARG A 106 -6.08 5.51 -2.92
N ILE A 107 -4.87 6.04 -2.80
CA ILE A 107 -4.53 7.11 -1.86
C ILE A 107 -4.13 8.35 -2.65
N ARG A 108 -4.73 9.50 -2.36
CA ARG A 108 -4.28 10.79 -2.90
C ARG A 108 -3.18 11.38 -2.01
N ARG A 109 -2.28 12.18 -2.59
CA ARG A 109 -1.27 12.94 -1.82
C ARG A 109 -0.44 12.05 -0.88
N CYS A 110 0.00 10.89 -1.38
CA CYS A 110 0.94 10.04 -0.66
C CYS A 110 2.37 10.53 -0.91
N LEU A 111 3.18 10.62 0.14
CA LEU A 111 4.60 10.93 -0.01
C LEU A 111 5.35 9.64 -0.36
N VAL A 112 5.96 9.64 -1.53
CA VAL A 112 6.72 8.52 -2.08
C VAL A 112 8.19 8.93 -2.19
N GLY A 113 9.06 8.20 -1.51
CA GLY A 113 10.50 8.29 -1.60
C GLY A 113 11.06 7.28 -2.61
N GLY A 114 11.91 7.77 -3.51
CA GLY A 114 12.52 7.00 -4.58
C GLY A 114 13.13 7.95 -5.62
N LYS A 115 14.10 7.47 -6.41
CA LYS A 115 14.66 8.18 -7.56
C LYS A 115 14.40 7.38 -8.82
#